data_AF-A0A8C4UHD9-F1
#
_entry.id   AF-A0A8C4UHD9-F1
#
_cell.length_a   1.000
_cell.length_b   1.000
_cell.length_c   1.000
_cell.angle_alpha   90.00
_cell.angle_beta   90.00
_cell.angle_gamma   90.00
#
_symmetry.space_group_name_H-M   'P 1'
#
loop_
_entity.id
_entity.type
_entity.pdbx_description
1 polymer ?
#
loop_
_entity_poly.entity_id
_entity_poly.type
_entity_poly.pdbx_seq_one_letter_code
_entity_poly.pdbx_strand_id
1 'polypeptide(L)'
;AAIATCLSDVEQHRSSQCAARIPEAGALLDLLEKCPERQQKGGFPVVVFEGLDATGKTTVTQSVKDTLNGILLRSPPDCISQWRTVFDDEPESIKRAFYAAGNYILASEIAKASTQAPVIIDRYWHSTAAYTIATEITGEVQGLPPAHDEVYQWPEDLLKPDLVLLLTVDPEERVRRLQRRGLKKTKEEAELETNSLFRQRVEESYRRMVNPACQEVDASASKEEVLKTVLQLISKHCAL
;
A
#
# COMPACT_ATOMS: atom_id res chain seq x y z
N ALA A 1 7.76 9.66 -15.30
CA ALA A 1 7.15 8.33 -15.08
C ALA A 1 7.73 7.81 -13.78
N ALA A 2 6.93 7.61 -12.73
CA ALA A 2 7.46 7.15 -11.44
C ALA A 2 8.02 5.72 -11.54
N ILE A 3 7.61 4.93 -12.55
CA ILE A 3 8.24 3.65 -12.86
C ILE A 3 9.67 3.84 -13.34
N ALA A 4 9.94 4.88 -14.14
CA ALA A 4 11.27 5.18 -14.64
C ALA A 4 12.18 5.70 -13.53
N THR A 5 11.65 6.52 -12.61
CA THR A 5 12.37 6.92 -11.40
C THR A 5 12.68 5.69 -10.53
N CYS A 6 11.69 4.83 -10.28
CA CYS A 6 11.87 3.60 -9.54
C CYS A 6 12.89 2.66 -10.19
N LEU A 7 12.80 2.43 -11.51
CA LEU A 7 13.79 1.68 -12.27
C LEU A 7 15.17 2.32 -12.16
N SER A 8 15.29 3.64 -12.30
CA SER A 8 16.56 4.34 -12.17
C SER A 8 17.16 4.25 -10.76
N ASP A 9 16.32 4.29 -9.73
CA ASP A 9 16.75 4.11 -8.34
C ASP A 9 17.23 2.67 -8.13
N VAL A 10 16.46 1.67 -8.57
CA VAL A 10 16.88 0.26 -8.46
C VAL A 10 18.13 -0.01 -9.32
N GLU A 11 18.26 0.61 -10.50
CA GLU A 11 19.40 0.48 -11.43
C GLU A 11 20.66 1.21 -10.95
N GLN A 12 20.55 2.40 -10.34
CA GLN A 12 21.68 3.05 -9.65
C GLN A 12 22.21 2.14 -8.53
N HIS A 13 21.32 1.40 -7.90
CA HIS A 13 21.65 0.36 -6.93
C HIS A 13 21.88 -1.02 -7.58
N ARG A 14 21.93 -1.14 -8.92
CA ARG A 14 22.31 -2.36 -9.67
C ARG A 14 23.81 -2.37 -10.00
N SER A 15 24.63 -1.60 -9.25
CA SER A 15 26.07 -1.77 -9.28
C SER A 15 26.43 -3.25 -9.08
N SER A 16 27.49 -3.73 -9.73
CA SER A 16 27.96 -5.12 -9.59
C SER A 16 28.20 -5.51 -8.12
N GLN A 17 28.43 -4.54 -7.24
CA GLN A 17 28.53 -4.73 -5.79
C GLN A 17 27.17 -4.98 -5.10
N CYS A 18 26.08 -4.34 -5.53
CA CYS A 18 24.76 -4.54 -4.95
C CYS A 18 24.09 -5.81 -5.45
N ALA A 19 24.23 -6.16 -6.74
CA ALA A 19 23.74 -7.45 -7.26
C ALA A 19 24.47 -8.65 -6.59
N ALA A 20 25.73 -8.46 -6.18
CA ALA A 20 26.47 -9.43 -5.38
C ALA A 20 26.02 -9.46 -3.90
N ARG A 21 25.46 -8.36 -3.37
CA ARG A 21 25.00 -8.24 -1.98
C ARG A 21 23.55 -8.68 -1.79
N ILE A 22 22.68 -8.43 -2.77
CA ILE A 22 21.24 -8.69 -2.75
C ILE A 22 20.83 -9.37 -4.07
N PRO A 23 21.03 -10.70 -4.20
CA PRO A 23 20.69 -11.44 -5.42
C PRO A 23 19.24 -11.25 -5.87
N GLU A 24 18.31 -11.10 -4.92
CA GLU A 24 16.88 -10.89 -5.13
C GLU A 24 16.60 -9.61 -5.93
N ALA A 25 17.46 -8.59 -5.84
CA ALA A 25 17.29 -7.34 -6.59
C ALA A 25 17.37 -7.57 -8.11
N GLY A 26 18.21 -8.50 -8.57
CA GLY A 26 18.28 -8.87 -9.98
C GLY A 26 16.98 -9.51 -10.47
N ALA A 27 16.44 -10.46 -9.71
CA ALA A 27 15.19 -11.12 -10.05
C ALA A 27 13.98 -10.16 -10.00
N LEU A 28 13.98 -9.19 -9.09
CA LEU A 28 12.97 -8.13 -9.03
C LEU A 28 13.00 -7.25 -10.29
N LEU A 29 14.18 -6.84 -10.73
CA LEU A 29 14.36 -6.06 -11.96
C LEU A 29 13.87 -6.84 -13.19
N ASP A 30 14.24 -8.12 -13.29
CA ASP A 30 13.79 -8.98 -14.40
C ASP A 30 12.26 -9.14 -14.46
N LEU A 31 11.57 -9.05 -13.31
CA LEU A 31 10.10 -9.04 -13.25
C LEU A 31 9.54 -7.67 -13.66
N LEU A 32 10.16 -6.59 -13.20
CA LEU A 32 9.73 -5.23 -13.49
C LEU A 32 9.91 -4.86 -14.97
N GLU A 33 11.01 -5.30 -15.60
CA GLU A 33 11.28 -5.13 -17.04
C GLU A 33 10.22 -5.82 -17.93
N LYS A 34 9.53 -6.84 -17.41
CA LYS A 34 8.43 -7.53 -18.11
C LYS A 34 7.08 -6.84 -17.94
N CYS A 35 6.98 -5.86 -17.05
CA CYS A 35 5.74 -5.13 -16.82
C CYS A 35 5.52 -4.11 -17.94
N PRO A 36 4.30 -3.99 -18.48
CA PRO A 36 3.98 -2.91 -19.43
C PRO A 36 4.22 -1.53 -18.80
N GLU A 37 4.68 -0.56 -19.59
CA GLU A 37 4.89 0.82 -19.11
C GLU A 37 3.62 1.49 -18.58
N ARG A 38 2.45 1.10 -19.11
CA ARG A 38 1.13 1.56 -18.67
C ARG A 38 0.14 0.42 -18.68
N GLN A 39 -0.28 -0.03 -17.50
CA GLN A 39 -1.36 -1.00 -17.36
C GLN A 39 -2.72 -0.30 -17.36
N GLN A 40 -3.71 -0.94 -17.99
CA GLN A 40 -5.10 -0.53 -17.93
C GLN A 40 -5.92 -1.59 -17.21
N LYS A 41 -6.80 -1.16 -16.31
CA LYS A 41 -7.75 -2.06 -15.65
C LYS A 41 -8.79 -2.58 -16.65
N GLY A 42 -9.35 -3.75 -16.37
CA GLY A 42 -10.50 -4.30 -17.09
C GLY A 42 -11.82 -3.61 -16.71
N GLY A 43 -12.93 -4.27 -17.04
CA GLY A 43 -14.27 -3.73 -16.83
C GLY A 43 -14.74 -3.71 -15.36
N PHE A 44 -14.16 -4.55 -14.50
CA PHE A 44 -14.55 -4.62 -13.09
C PHE A 44 -13.84 -3.58 -12.22
N PRO A 45 -14.45 -3.18 -11.09
CA PRO A 45 -13.87 -2.19 -10.22
C PRO A 45 -12.63 -2.69 -9.47
N VAL A 46 -11.72 -1.75 -9.20
CA VAL A 46 -10.49 -1.96 -8.43
C VAL A 46 -10.58 -1.10 -7.17
N VAL A 47 -10.62 -1.75 -6.00
CA VAL A 47 -10.77 -1.09 -4.69
C VAL A 47 -9.56 -1.40 -3.81
N VAL A 48 -8.86 -0.36 -3.38
CA VAL A 48 -7.70 -0.47 -2.49
C VAL A 48 -8.12 -0.20 -1.04
N PHE A 49 -7.63 -1.01 -0.13
CA PHE A 49 -7.77 -0.84 1.31
C PHE A 49 -6.41 -0.45 1.91
N GLU A 50 -6.35 0.76 2.44
CA GLU A 50 -5.19 1.33 3.11
C GLU A 50 -5.42 1.44 4.62
N GLY A 51 -4.33 1.69 5.36
CA GLY A 51 -4.36 1.95 6.80
C GLY A 51 -3.21 1.30 7.54
N LEU A 52 -3.03 1.65 8.80
CA LEU A 52 -1.98 1.09 9.66
C LEU A 52 -2.24 -0.39 9.98
N ASP A 53 -1.23 -1.07 10.50
CA ASP A 53 -1.41 -2.42 11.02
C ASP A 53 -2.39 -2.45 12.20
N ALA A 54 -3.13 -3.55 12.29
CA ALA A 54 -4.23 -3.77 13.23
C ALA A 54 -5.48 -2.88 13.08
N THR A 55 -5.67 -2.18 11.94
CA THR A 55 -6.93 -1.49 11.63
C THR A 55 -8.06 -2.42 11.14
N GLY A 56 -7.76 -3.71 10.91
CA GLY A 56 -8.76 -4.71 10.48
C GLY A 56 -8.82 -4.97 8.96
N LYS A 57 -7.88 -4.43 8.18
CA LYS A 57 -7.79 -4.60 6.71
C LYS A 57 -7.99 -6.03 6.24
N THR A 58 -7.21 -6.99 6.76
CA THR A 58 -7.30 -8.40 6.35
C THR A 58 -8.69 -8.99 6.58
N THR A 59 -9.37 -8.62 7.66
CA THR A 59 -10.72 -9.09 7.96
C THR A 59 -11.73 -8.50 7.00
N VAL A 60 -11.66 -7.19 6.76
CA VAL A 60 -12.61 -6.46 5.90
C VAL A 60 -12.42 -6.86 4.43
N THR A 61 -11.19 -6.86 3.92
CA THR A 61 -10.87 -7.25 2.54
C THR A 61 -11.32 -8.67 2.22
N GLN A 62 -11.11 -9.62 3.13
CA GLN A 62 -11.60 -10.99 2.97
C GLN A 62 -13.13 -11.04 2.89
N SER A 63 -13.81 -10.30 3.77
CA SER A 63 -15.28 -10.26 3.80
C SER A 63 -15.87 -9.60 2.56
N VAL A 64 -15.23 -8.54 2.04
CA VAL A 64 -15.62 -7.87 0.80
C VAL A 64 -15.39 -8.76 -0.41
N LYS A 65 -14.22 -9.42 -0.47
CA LYS A 65 -13.90 -10.40 -1.52
C LYS A 65 -14.98 -11.49 -1.57
N ASP A 66 -15.33 -12.07 -0.43
CA ASP A 66 -16.32 -13.15 -0.38
C ASP A 66 -17.73 -12.64 -0.74
N THR A 67 -18.10 -11.43 -0.32
CA THR A 67 -19.42 -10.84 -0.63
C THR A 67 -19.58 -10.48 -2.11
N LEU A 68 -18.52 -9.96 -2.74
CA LEU A 68 -18.54 -9.52 -4.15
C LEU A 68 -18.08 -10.61 -5.11
N ASN A 69 -17.77 -11.82 -4.61
CA ASN A 69 -17.11 -12.88 -5.37
C ASN A 69 -15.87 -12.37 -6.14
N GLY A 70 -15.10 -11.51 -5.48
CA GLY A 70 -13.96 -10.80 -6.05
C GLY A 70 -12.63 -11.55 -5.93
N ILE A 71 -11.59 -10.92 -6.45
CA ILE A 71 -10.20 -11.37 -6.34
C ILE A 71 -9.50 -10.49 -5.32
N LEU A 72 -8.85 -11.10 -4.34
CA LEU A 72 -8.06 -10.40 -3.32
C LEU A 72 -6.57 -10.48 -3.68
N LEU A 73 -5.95 -9.33 -3.91
CA LEU A 73 -4.51 -9.18 -4.12
C LEU A 73 -3.88 -8.38 -2.96
N ARG A 74 -2.56 -8.51 -2.80
CA ARG A 74 -1.82 -7.86 -1.70
C ARG A 74 -0.52 -7.26 -2.21
N SER A 75 -0.06 -6.20 -1.54
CA SER A 75 1.26 -5.63 -1.76
C SER A 75 2.21 -5.98 -0.60
N PRO A 76 3.42 -6.51 -0.85
CA PRO A 76 3.95 -6.90 -2.16
C PRO A 76 3.24 -8.15 -2.73
N PRO A 77 3.21 -8.32 -4.07
CA PRO A 77 2.57 -9.47 -4.71
C PRO A 77 3.27 -10.80 -4.38
N ASP A 78 2.52 -11.90 -4.47
CA ASP A 78 2.98 -13.23 -4.04
C ASP A 78 4.31 -13.63 -4.66
N CYS A 79 4.55 -13.27 -5.93
CA CYS A 79 5.77 -13.59 -6.68
C CYS A 79 7.06 -12.98 -6.11
N ILE A 80 6.97 -11.93 -5.30
CA ILE A 80 8.13 -11.28 -4.65
C ILE A 80 7.99 -11.22 -3.12
N SER A 81 6.85 -11.64 -2.57
CA SER A 81 6.52 -11.53 -1.16
C SER A 81 7.54 -12.21 -0.24
N GLN A 82 8.15 -13.31 -0.71
CA GLN A 82 9.21 -14.03 0.02
C GLN A 82 10.48 -13.21 0.24
N TRP A 83 10.73 -12.18 -0.59
CA TRP A 83 11.93 -11.34 -0.47
C TRP A 83 11.74 -10.20 0.54
N ARG A 84 10.53 -10.00 1.06
CA ARG A 84 10.20 -8.92 1.99
C ARG A 84 11.18 -8.83 3.16
N THR A 85 11.52 -9.96 3.79
CA THR A 85 12.44 -9.98 4.94
C THR A 85 13.83 -9.48 4.57
N VAL A 86 14.31 -9.78 3.36
CA VAL A 86 15.62 -9.31 2.88
C VAL A 86 15.59 -7.80 2.72
N PHE A 87 14.59 -7.26 2.01
CA PHE A 87 14.50 -5.83 1.72
C PHE A 87 14.11 -4.97 2.93
N ASP A 88 13.37 -5.51 3.89
CA ASP A 88 13.02 -4.79 5.14
C ASP A 88 14.23 -4.56 6.06
N ASP A 89 15.33 -5.29 5.86
CA ASP A 89 16.59 -5.14 6.61
C ASP A 89 17.61 -4.24 5.90
N GLU A 90 17.32 -3.79 4.67
CA GLU A 90 18.16 -2.89 3.88
C GLU A 90 17.94 -1.40 4.22
N PRO A 91 18.85 -0.49 3.81
CA PRO A 91 18.62 0.95 3.91
C PRO A 91 17.30 1.40 3.29
N GLU A 92 16.70 2.47 3.83
CA GLU A 92 15.35 2.90 3.41
C GLU A 92 15.24 3.21 1.91
N SER A 93 16.30 3.70 1.25
CA SER A 93 16.28 3.87 -0.21
C SER A 93 15.99 2.55 -0.96
N ILE A 94 16.63 1.45 -0.54
CA ILE A 94 16.48 0.13 -1.16
C ILE A 94 15.13 -0.49 -0.81
N LYS A 95 14.73 -0.40 0.47
CA LYS A 95 13.42 -0.89 0.93
C LYS A 95 12.27 -0.20 0.19
N ARG A 96 12.31 1.13 0.05
CA ARG A 96 11.31 1.89 -0.71
C ARG A 96 11.26 1.48 -2.18
N ALA A 97 12.42 1.28 -2.79
CA ALA A 97 12.51 0.83 -4.18
C ALA A 97 11.86 -0.56 -4.38
N PHE A 98 12.03 -1.49 -3.42
CA PHE A 98 11.35 -2.79 -3.44
C PHE A 98 9.82 -2.66 -3.41
N TYR A 99 9.26 -1.89 -2.48
CA TYR A 99 7.80 -1.73 -2.39
C TYR A 99 7.23 -0.95 -3.60
N ALA A 100 7.95 0.04 -4.11
CA ALA A 100 7.57 0.75 -5.33
C ALA A 100 7.53 -0.19 -6.54
N ALA A 101 8.59 -0.97 -6.77
CA ALA A 101 8.64 -1.99 -7.82
C ALA A 101 7.52 -3.03 -7.67
N GLY A 102 7.26 -3.48 -6.44
CA GLY A 102 6.16 -4.38 -6.12
C GLY A 102 4.79 -3.85 -6.54
N ASN A 103 4.55 -2.53 -6.40
CA ASN A 103 3.29 -1.92 -6.85
C ASN A 103 3.15 -1.95 -8.39
N TYR A 104 4.22 -1.80 -9.15
CA TYR A 104 4.17 -1.92 -10.62
C TYR A 104 4.00 -3.36 -11.10
N ILE A 105 4.62 -4.32 -10.42
CA ILE A 105 4.36 -5.75 -10.67
C ILE A 105 2.90 -6.08 -10.37
N LEU A 106 2.40 -5.65 -9.20
CA LEU A 106 1.01 -5.82 -8.80
C LEU A 106 0.04 -5.13 -9.76
N ALA A 107 0.40 -4.00 -10.37
CA ALA A 107 -0.42 -3.33 -11.39
C ALA A 107 -0.76 -4.26 -12.56
N SER A 108 0.20 -5.10 -12.97
CA SER A 108 0.00 -6.08 -14.04
C SER A 108 -0.95 -7.20 -13.63
N GLU A 109 -0.90 -7.65 -12.37
CA GLU A 109 -1.84 -8.62 -11.81
C GLU A 109 -3.25 -8.02 -11.70
N ILE A 110 -3.37 -6.78 -11.23
CA ILE A 110 -4.64 -6.03 -11.13
C ILE A 110 -5.29 -5.88 -12.50
N ALA A 111 -4.52 -5.48 -13.52
CA ALA A 111 -5.00 -5.32 -14.89
C ALA A 111 -5.63 -6.62 -15.41
N LYS A 112 -4.97 -7.76 -15.19
CA LYS A 112 -5.50 -9.07 -15.58
C LYS A 112 -6.72 -9.47 -14.76
N ALA A 113 -6.68 -9.33 -13.43
CA ALA A 113 -7.74 -9.75 -12.53
C ALA A 113 -9.05 -8.96 -12.76
N SER A 114 -8.94 -7.65 -13.00
CA SER A 114 -10.08 -6.75 -13.24
C SER A 114 -10.79 -6.97 -14.58
N THR A 115 -10.30 -7.86 -15.43
CA THR A 115 -11.07 -8.35 -16.59
C THR A 115 -12.09 -9.44 -16.23
N GLN A 116 -11.97 -10.03 -15.03
CA GLN A 116 -12.72 -11.22 -14.63
C GLN A 116 -13.67 -10.98 -13.46
N ALA A 117 -13.27 -10.17 -12.47
CA ALA A 117 -14.06 -9.93 -11.26
C ALA A 117 -13.63 -8.61 -10.57
N PRO A 118 -14.43 -8.08 -9.63
CA PRO A 118 -14.00 -6.99 -8.75
C PRO A 118 -12.68 -7.34 -8.04
N VAL A 119 -11.74 -6.39 -8.02
CA VAL A 119 -10.41 -6.58 -7.44
C VAL A 119 -10.31 -5.80 -6.13
N ILE A 120 -10.05 -6.52 -5.05
CA ILE A 120 -9.85 -6.00 -3.71
C ILE A 120 -8.34 -6.06 -3.44
N ILE A 121 -7.74 -4.94 -3.02
CA ILE A 121 -6.29 -4.85 -2.82
C ILE A 121 -6.00 -4.47 -1.36
N ASP A 122 -5.22 -5.28 -0.65
CA ASP A 122 -4.68 -4.94 0.67
C ASP A 122 -3.32 -4.24 0.49
N ARG A 123 -3.31 -2.92 0.70
CA ARG A 123 -2.21 -1.97 0.46
C ARG A 123 -1.78 -1.84 -1.00
N TYR A 124 -1.49 -0.60 -1.41
CA TYR A 124 -0.92 -0.31 -2.73
C TYR A 124 0.02 0.90 -2.68
N TRP A 125 -0.01 1.80 -3.67
CA TRP A 125 0.88 2.96 -3.75
C TRP A 125 0.83 3.87 -2.52
N HIS A 126 -0.37 4.15 -1.99
CA HIS A 126 -0.55 5.08 -0.88
C HIS A 126 0.18 4.59 0.38
N SER A 127 0.23 3.27 0.63
CA SER A 127 1.10 2.70 1.68
C SER A 127 2.56 3.07 1.45
N THR A 128 3.09 2.85 0.25
CA THR A 128 4.51 3.16 -0.04
C THR A 128 4.80 4.66 0.09
N ALA A 129 3.93 5.51 -0.46
CA ALA A 129 4.11 6.96 -0.44
C ALA A 129 3.98 7.54 0.96
N ALA A 130 2.94 7.17 1.72
CA ALA A 130 2.69 7.73 3.05
C ALA A 130 3.83 7.45 4.03
N TYR A 131 4.37 6.22 4.02
CA TYR A 131 5.51 5.87 4.85
C TYR A 131 6.80 6.55 4.39
N THR A 132 7.03 6.63 3.07
CA THR A 132 8.21 7.32 2.52
C THR A 132 8.26 8.78 2.98
N ILE A 133 7.15 9.50 2.81
CA ILE A 133 7.04 10.91 3.20
C ILE A 133 7.27 11.06 4.71
N ALA A 134 6.64 10.21 5.53
CA ALA A 134 6.75 10.29 6.98
C ALA A 134 8.14 9.95 7.52
N THR A 135 8.92 9.15 6.78
CA THR A 135 10.30 8.77 7.10
C THR A 135 11.30 9.86 6.69
N GLU A 136 11.09 10.53 5.56
CA GLU A 136 11.99 11.59 5.09
C GLU A 136 11.86 12.89 5.87
N ILE A 137 10.68 13.13 6.46
CA ILE A 137 10.42 14.32 7.27
C ILE A 137 10.64 14.02 8.75
N THR A 138 11.43 14.87 9.42
CA THR A 138 11.61 14.84 10.87
C THR A 138 10.72 15.88 11.57
N GLY A 139 10.32 15.61 12.81
CA GLY A 139 9.55 16.55 13.64
C GLY A 139 8.03 16.34 13.58
N GLU A 140 7.27 17.43 13.72
CA GLU A 140 5.82 17.38 13.83
C GLU A 140 5.13 17.29 12.46
N VAL A 141 3.81 17.07 12.47
CA VAL A 141 2.95 16.96 11.28
C VAL A 141 3.00 18.21 10.38
N GLN A 142 3.28 19.37 10.97
CA GLN A 142 3.43 20.66 10.30
C GLN A 142 4.67 20.71 9.41
N GLY A 143 5.65 19.82 9.64
CA GLY A 143 6.82 19.68 8.77
C GLY A 143 6.55 18.88 7.50
N LEU A 144 5.40 18.22 7.38
CA LEU A 144 5.02 17.52 6.15
C LEU A 144 4.78 18.52 5.00
N PRO A 145 5.08 18.13 3.75
CA PRO A 145 4.72 18.92 2.57
C PRO A 145 3.26 19.38 2.62
N PRO A 146 2.93 20.59 2.15
CA PRO A 146 1.58 21.13 2.24
C PRO A 146 0.57 20.22 1.52
N ALA A 147 -0.70 20.28 1.93
CA ALA A 147 -1.75 19.57 1.20
C ALA A 147 -1.73 19.98 -0.28
N HIS A 148 -1.98 19.02 -1.17
CA HIS A 148 -1.91 19.16 -2.63
C HIS A 148 -0.50 19.30 -3.23
N ASP A 149 0.57 19.17 -2.44
CA ASP A 149 1.92 18.98 -2.96
C ASP A 149 1.98 17.77 -3.93
N GLU A 150 2.84 17.85 -4.94
CA GLU A 150 3.00 16.81 -5.96
C GLU A 150 3.38 15.45 -5.38
N VAL A 151 4.05 15.43 -4.21
CA VAL A 151 4.41 14.18 -3.52
C VAL A 151 3.19 13.33 -3.11
N TYR A 152 2.01 13.95 -3.00
CA TYR A 152 0.76 13.28 -2.66
C TYR A 152 -0.04 12.82 -3.88
N GLN A 153 0.42 13.13 -5.09
CA GLN A 153 -0.26 12.72 -6.32
C GLN A 153 -0.03 11.25 -6.60
N TRP A 154 -1.08 10.58 -7.07
CA TRP A 154 -0.95 9.27 -7.68
C TRP A 154 -0.05 9.33 -8.93
N PRO A 155 0.85 8.35 -9.13
CA PRO A 155 1.71 8.32 -10.30
C PRO A 155 0.90 8.14 -11.59
N GLU A 156 1.15 9.00 -12.59
CA GLU A 156 0.42 8.97 -13.87
C GLU A 156 0.56 7.66 -14.65
N ASP A 157 1.63 6.91 -14.40
CA ASP A 157 1.98 5.66 -15.07
C ASP A 157 1.58 4.41 -14.28
N LEU A 158 1.12 4.55 -13.04
CA LEU A 158 0.65 3.42 -12.23
C LEU A 158 -0.86 3.25 -12.40
N LEU A 159 -1.31 2.00 -12.56
CA LEU A 159 -2.74 1.68 -12.68
C LEU A 159 -3.52 2.28 -11.51
N LYS A 160 -4.42 3.22 -11.83
CA LYS A 160 -5.21 3.94 -10.84
C LYS A 160 -6.43 3.12 -10.39
N PRO A 161 -6.67 2.96 -9.08
CA PRO A 161 -7.88 2.29 -8.58
C PRO A 161 -9.11 3.19 -8.73
N ASP A 162 -10.30 2.59 -8.68
CA ASP A 162 -11.58 3.31 -8.71
C ASP A 162 -11.91 3.93 -7.35
N LEU A 163 -11.45 3.30 -6.26
CA LEU A 163 -11.70 3.74 -4.89
C LEU A 163 -10.54 3.33 -3.97
N VAL A 164 -10.16 4.23 -3.06
CA VAL A 164 -9.22 3.95 -1.97
C VAL A 164 -9.94 4.18 -0.65
N LEU A 165 -10.02 3.13 0.17
CA LEU A 165 -10.62 3.16 1.50
C LEU A 165 -9.53 3.11 2.56
N LEU A 166 -9.44 4.16 3.37
CA LEU A 166 -8.49 4.24 4.49
C LEU A 166 -9.20 3.75 5.76
N LEU A 167 -8.86 2.54 6.22
CA LEU A 167 -9.38 2.03 7.48
C LEU A 167 -8.62 2.66 8.65
N THR A 168 -9.34 3.39 9.49
CA THR A 168 -8.81 4.03 10.69
C THR A 168 -9.40 3.38 11.93
N VAL A 169 -8.65 3.38 13.03
CA VAL A 169 -9.13 2.99 14.35
C VAL A 169 -8.49 3.89 15.38
N ASP A 170 -9.10 4.01 16.54
CA ASP A 170 -8.49 4.71 17.67
C ASP A 170 -7.09 4.11 18.00
N PRO A 171 -6.07 4.95 18.28
CA PRO A 171 -4.72 4.47 18.58
C PRO A 171 -4.65 3.48 19.74
N GLU A 172 -5.46 3.64 20.79
CA GLU A 172 -5.51 2.71 21.91
C GLU A 172 -6.07 1.36 21.48
N GLU A 173 -7.15 1.37 20.70
CA GLU A 173 -7.75 0.14 20.17
C GLU A 173 -6.77 -0.58 19.23
N ARG A 174 -6.00 0.16 18.41
CA ARG A 174 -4.93 -0.41 17.58
C ARG A 174 -3.91 -1.17 18.43
N VAL A 175 -3.45 -0.57 19.53
CA VAL A 175 -2.50 -1.20 20.47
C VAL A 175 -3.12 -2.44 21.12
N ARG A 176 -4.38 -2.37 21.57
CA ARG A 176 -5.10 -3.53 22.13
C ARG A 176 -5.19 -4.68 21.12
N ARG A 177 -5.49 -4.39 19.86
CA ARG A 177 -5.55 -5.39 18.77
C ARG A 177 -4.19 -6.02 18.48
N LEU A 178 -3.11 -5.23 18.46
CA LEU A 178 -1.74 -5.74 18.29
C LEU A 178 -1.35 -6.67 19.45
N GLN A 179 -1.68 -6.30 20.70
CA GLN A 179 -1.40 -7.13 21.87
C GLN A 179 -2.16 -8.46 21.83
N ARG A 180 -3.45 -8.44 21.45
CA ARG A 180 -4.29 -9.64 21.32
C ARG A 180 -3.82 -10.59 20.21
N ARG A 181 -3.21 -10.06 19.15
CA ARG A 181 -2.65 -10.87 18.05
C ARG A 181 -1.56 -11.83 18.54
N GLY A 182 -0.85 -11.49 19.61
CA GLY A 182 0.12 -12.37 20.28
C GLY A 182 1.34 -12.73 19.42
N LEU A 183 1.53 -12.08 18.27
CA LEU A 183 2.69 -12.29 17.41
C LEU A 183 3.82 -11.34 17.79
N LYS A 184 5.05 -11.72 17.44
CA LYS A 184 6.19 -10.81 17.52
C LYS A 184 5.93 -9.61 16.61
N LYS A 185 5.98 -8.40 17.18
CA LYS A 185 5.81 -7.16 16.44
C LYS A 185 6.87 -7.03 15.36
N THR A 186 6.49 -6.52 14.20
CA THR A 186 7.46 -6.05 13.19
C THR A 186 8.20 -4.82 13.71
N LYS A 187 9.35 -4.48 13.10
CA LYS A 187 10.09 -3.25 13.42
C LYS A 187 9.19 -2.01 13.28
N GLU A 188 8.41 -1.99 12.19
CA GLU A 188 7.45 -0.93 11.87
C GLU A 188 6.29 -0.85 12.89
N GLU A 189 5.70 -1.99 13.28
CA GLU A 189 4.64 -2.01 14.29
C GLU A 189 5.13 -1.44 15.64
N ALA A 190 6.37 -1.77 16.02
CA ALA A 190 7.00 -1.26 17.24
C ALA A 190 7.34 0.25 17.14
N GLU A 191 7.80 0.71 15.98
CA GLU A 191 8.06 2.12 15.75
C GLU A 191 6.78 2.96 15.80
N LEU A 192 5.71 2.53 15.12
CA LEU A 192 4.40 3.23 15.13
C LEU A 192 3.74 3.27 16.52
N GLU A 193 4.06 2.31 17.39
CA GLU A 193 3.58 2.29 18.77
C GLU A 193 4.37 3.27 19.66
N THR A 194 5.69 3.26 19.55
CA THR A 194 6.59 4.05 20.43
C THR A 194 6.79 5.49 19.96
N ASN A 195 6.63 5.76 18.66
CA ASN A 195 6.83 7.07 18.05
C ASN A 195 5.48 7.64 17.56
N SER A 196 4.78 8.37 18.44
CA SER A 196 3.49 8.99 18.14
C SER A 196 3.57 10.02 17.01
N LEU A 197 4.66 10.78 16.92
CA LEU A 197 4.87 11.77 15.87
C LEU A 197 5.01 11.08 14.51
N PHE A 198 5.81 10.02 14.41
CA PHE A 198 5.92 9.25 13.17
C PHE A 198 4.56 8.68 12.74
N ARG A 199 3.82 8.07 13.67
CA ARG A 199 2.45 7.57 13.39
C ARG A 199 1.53 8.68 12.85
N GLN A 200 1.51 9.83 13.51
CA GLN A 200 0.70 10.97 13.06
C GLN A 200 1.13 11.47 11.67
N ARG A 201 2.44 11.47 11.37
CA ARG A 201 2.94 11.81 10.03
C ARG A 201 2.47 10.81 8.98
N VAL A 202 2.49 9.52 9.27
CA VAL A 202 1.96 8.49 8.35
C VAL A 202 0.47 8.70 8.09
N GLU A 203 -0.32 8.82 9.16
CA GLU A 203 -1.78 9.01 9.08
C GLU A 203 -2.14 10.28 8.31
N GLU A 204 -1.48 11.40 8.60
CA GLU A 204 -1.71 12.64 7.87
C GLU A 204 -1.26 12.54 6.41
N SER A 205 -0.17 11.84 6.12
CA SER A 205 0.26 11.62 4.74
C SER A 205 -0.78 10.87 3.93
N TYR A 206 -1.45 9.84 4.51
CA TYR A 206 -2.60 9.20 3.86
C TYR A 206 -3.75 10.17 3.59
N ARG A 207 -4.08 11.06 4.55
CA ARG A 207 -5.16 12.04 4.39
C ARG A 207 -4.90 13.06 3.31
N ARG A 208 -3.62 13.39 3.06
CA ARG A 208 -3.20 14.33 2.03
C ARG A 208 -3.10 13.73 0.63
N MET A 209 -3.11 12.39 0.50
CA MET A 209 -3.06 11.71 -0.80
C MET A 209 -4.22 12.13 -1.71
N VAL A 210 -3.93 12.25 -3.00
CA VAL A 210 -4.90 12.69 -4.02
C VAL A 210 -4.77 11.89 -5.32
N ASN A 211 -5.84 11.91 -6.12
CA ASN A 211 -5.94 11.30 -7.44
C ASN A 211 -5.72 9.75 -7.50
N PRO A 212 -6.36 8.93 -6.66
CA PRO A 212 -7.55 9.26 -5.87
C PRO A 212 -7.22 9.58 -4.42
N ALA A 213 -8.10 10.37 -3.79
CA ALA A 213 -8.03 10.63 -2.36
C ALA A 213 -8.47 9.40 -1.55
N CYS A 214 -7.94 9.28 -0.33
CA CYS A 214 -8.41 8.29 0.63
C CYS A 214 -9.81 8.67 1.13
N GLN A 215 -10.76 7.74 1.04
CA GLN A 215 -12.01 7.84 1.77
C GLN A 215 -11.89 7.11 3.11
N GLU A 216 -11.94 7.87 4.20
CA GLU A 216 -11.83 7.29 5.55
C GLU A 216 -13.04 6.43 5.93
N VAL A 217 -12.75 5.32 6.61
CA VAL A 217 -13.73 4.42 7.21
C VAL A 217 -13.29 4.12 8.63
N ASP A 218 -14.08 4.55 9.61
CA ASP A 218 -13.87 4.19 11.00
C ASP A 218 -14.15 2.69 11.21
N ALA A 219 -13.09 1.93 11.48
CA ALA A 219 -13.10 0.50 11.71
C ALA A 219 -13.13 0.14 13.22
N SER A 220 -13.55 1.07 14.07
CA SER A 220 -13.76 0.87 15.51
C SER A 220 -15.09 0.15 15.82
N ALA A 221 -16.05 0.20 14.90
CA ALA A 221 -17.34 -0.50 15.00
C ALA A 221 -17.21 -2.03 14.80
N SER A 222 -18.34 -2.76 14.88
CA SER A 222 -18.35 -4.21 14.65
C SER A 222 -17.94 -4.56 13.21
N LYS A 223 -17.46 -5.79 13.00
CA LYS A 223 -17.05 -6.30 11.67
C LYS A 223 -18.17 -6.13 10.64
N GLU A 224 -19.41 -6.43 11.05
CA GLU A 224 -20.60 -6.37 10.22
C GLU A 224 -20.96 -4.93 9.83
N GLU A 225 -20.86 -3.98 10.76
CA GLU A 225 -21.12 -2.56 10.49
C GLU A 225 -20.06 -1.95 9.57
N VAL A 226 -18.79 -2.28 9.80
CA VAL A 226 -17.69 -1.84 8.94
C VAL A 226 -17.86 -2.41 7.53
N LEU A 227 -18.16 -3.71 7.40
CA LEU A 227 -18.42 -4.34 6.10
C LEU A 227 -19.60 -3.69 5.37
N LYS A 228 -20.72 -3.45 6.06
CA LYS A 228 -21.88 -2.76 5.48
C LYS A 228 -21.51 -1.39 4.95
N THR A 229 -20.79 -0.61 5.75
CA THR A 229 -20.33 0.74 5.36
C THR A 229 -19.44 0.68 4.13
N VAL A 230 -18.46 -0.23 4.11
CA VAL A 230 -17.55 -0.44 2.98
C VAL A 230 -18.31 -0.82 1.71
N LEU A 231 -19.25 -1.77 1.77
CA LEU A 231 -20.03 -2.19 0.61
C LEU A 231 -20.91 -1.06 0.06
N GLN A 232 -21.46 -0.21 0.93
CA GLN A 232 -22.20 0.99 0.51
C GLN A 232 -21.30 2.01 -0.18
N LEU A 233 -20.05 2.17 0.27
CA LEU A 233 -19.09 3.05 -0.38
C LEU A 233 -18.66 2.51 -1.75
N ILE A 234 -18.45 1.21 -1.85
CA ILE A 234 -18.12 0.55 -3.12
C ILE A 234 -19.28 0.74 -4.10
N SER A 235 -20.52 0.42 -3.72
CA SER A 235 -21.67 0.55 -4.63
C SER A 235 -21.98 1.99 -5.03
N LYS A 236 -21.62 2.97 -4.19
CA LYS A 236 -21.77 4.39 -4.50
C LYS A 236 -20.77 4.87 -5.56
N HIS A 237 -19.53 4.37 -5.53
CA HIS A 237 -18.45 4.89 -6.39
C HIS A 237 -18.11 3.99 -7.58
N CYS A 238 -18.45 2.70 -7.49
CA CYS A 238 -18.14 1.70 -8.50
C CYS A 238 -19.44 1.17 -9.12
N ALA A 239 -19.45 1.03 -10.44
CA ALA A 239 -20.44 0.19 -11.09
C ALA A 239 -20.06 -1.28 -10.80
N LEU A 240 -20.88 -1.96 -10.00
CA LEU A 240 -20.74 -3.37 -9.66
C LEU A 240 -21.44 -4.27 -10.68
#